data_AF-A0A7X7E621-F1
#
_entry.id   AF-A0A7X7E621-F1
#
_cell.length_a   1.000
_cell.length_b   1.000
_cell.length_c   1.000
_cell.angle_alpha   90.00
_cell.angle_beta   90.00
_cell.angle_gamma   90.00
#
_symmetry.space_group_name_H-M   'P 1'
#
loop_
_entity.id
_entity.type
_entity.pdbx_description
1 polymer ?
#
loop_
_entity_poly.entity_id
_entity_poly.type
_entity_poly.pdbx_seq_one_letter_code
_entity_poly.pdbx_strand_id
1 'polypeptide(L)'
;MNIRNAVFFSVVTILATGSLFAKGESNKPLSQQATFVESYSPAEVTIQATGLGKDDKAAIIDLRKSAINFVLALGTDPVLNTPAAKASFDGIAEEFFDEYNVQKYISWEADKVASSVKTKLPNGKNGMKI
;
A
#
# COMPACT_ATOMS: atom_id res chain seq x y z
N MET A 1 -12.59 31.78 61.05
CA MET A 1 -11.21 31.26 60.90
C MET A 1 -11.26 30.03 60.01
N ASN A 2 -10.36 29.96 59.02
CA ASN A 2 -10.03 28.82 58.13
C ASN A 2 -10.91 28.56 56.91
N ILE A 3 -10.39 28.23 55.72
CA ILE A 3 -9.28 28.67 54.85
C ILE A 3 -9.69 28.13 53.47
N ARG A 4 -9.35 28.89 52.43
CA ARG A 4 -9.80 28.78 51.03
C ARG A 4 -9.39 27.45 50.38
N ASN A 5 -10.31 26.82 49.63
CA ASN A 5 -10.03 25.67 48.77
C ASN A 5 -9.02 26.07 47.66
N ALA A 6 -7.82 25.51 47.70
CA ALA A 6 -6.82 25.65 46.65
C ALA A 6 -6.96 24.49 45.66
N VAL A 7 -7.39 24.79 44.43
CA VAL A 7 -7.35 23.85 43.30
C VAL A 7 -5.95 23.96 42.69
N PHE A 8 -5.11 22.96 42.92
CA PHE A 8 -3.81 22.84 42.27
C PHE A 8 -3.98 22.24 40.87
N PHE A 9 -3.99 23.08 39.84
CA PHE A 9 -3.80 22.63 38.46
C PHE A 9 -2.30 22.37 38.22
N SER A 10 -1.92 21.10 38.16
CA SER A 10 -0.63 20.68 37.60
C SER A 10 -0.84 20.32 36.14
N VAL A 11 -0.57 21.27 35.23
CA VAL A 11 -0.49 20.97 33.80
C VAL A 11 0.94 20.48 33.53
N VAL A 12 1.06 19.17 33.42
CA VAL A 12 2.28 18.46 33.05
C VAL A 12 2.77 18.98 31.69
N THR A 13 3.93 19.62 31.69
CA THR A 13 4.68 19.98 30.48
C THR A 13 5.02 18.69 29.74
N ILE A 14 4.30 18.39 28.66
CA ILE A 14 4.62 17.30 27.74
C ILE A 14 5.94 17.67 27.07
N LEU A 15 7.04 17.11 27.60
CA LEU A 15 8.32 17.05 26.90
C LEU A 15 8.06 16.47 25.51
N ALA A 16 8.48 17.22 24.50
CA ALA A 16 8.55 16.81 23.11
C ALA A 16 9.29 15.46 23.02
N THR A 17 8.49 14.39 22.97
CA THR A 17 8.95 13.09 22.50
C THR A 17 9.12 13.25 21.00
N GLY A 18 10.36 13.45 20.57
CA GLY A 18 10.72 13.32 19.17
C GLY A 18 10.24 11.95 18.71
N SER A 19 9.20 11.94 17.89
CA SER A 19 8.71 10.76 17.21
C SER A 19 9.89 10.18 16.44
N LEU A 20 10.48 9.11 16.97
CA LEU A 20 11.32 8.21 16.19
C LEU A 20 10.40 7.64 15.12
N PHE A 21 10.41 8.26 13.94
CA PHE A 21 9.81 7.70 12.74
C PHE A 21 10.50 6.36 12.51
N ALA A 22 9.87 5.28 12.98
CA ALA A 22 10.21 3.94 12.55
C ALA A 22 10.15 4.00 11.02
N LYS A 23 11.27 3.71 10.35
CA LYS A 23 11.32 3.57 8.90
C LYS A 23 10.42 2.38 8.54
N GLY A 24 9.14 2.65 8.32
CA GLY A 24 8.18 1.67 7.85
C GLY A 24 8.66 1.08 6.53
N GLU A 25 8.30 -0.18 6.27
CA GLU A 25 8.46 -0.74 4.93
C GLU A 25 7.68 0.15 3.95
N SER A 26 8.29 0.43 2.78
CA SER A 26 7.64 1.26 1.76
C SER A 26 6.31 0.63 1.36
N ASN A 27 5.30 1.46 1.18
CA ASN A 27 3.98 1.05 0.75
C ASN A 27 3.95 0.75 -0.76
N LYS A 28 4.99 1.07 -1.53
CA LYS A 28 5.05 0.78 -2.97
C LYS A 28 5.02 -0.73 -3.26
N PRO A 29 4.50 -1.15 -4.43
CA PRO A 29 4.47 -2.56 -4.83
C PRO A 29 5.88 -3.15 -5.03
N LEU A 30 6.08 -4.37 -4.51
CA LEU A 30 7.31 -5.15 -4.58
C LEU A 30 7.39 -5.97 -5.87
N SER A 31 6.31 -6.68 -6.23
CA SER A 31 6.29 -7.58 -7.39
C SER A 31 6.26 -6.82 -8.71
N GLN A 32 5.44 -5.77 -8.82
CA GLN A 32 5.20 -4.98 -10.04
C GLN A 32 4.84 -5.84 -11.27
N GLN A 33 4.34 -7.06 -11.05
CA GLN A 33 3.98 -8.02 -12.08
C GLN A 33 2.46 -8.09 -12.17
N ALA A 34 1.93 -7.69 -13.32
CA ALA A 34 0.52 -7.83 -13.63
C ALA A 34 0.29 -7.89 -15.14
N THR A 35 -0.87 -8.38 -15.54
CA THR A 35 -1.27 -8.55 -16.94
C THR A 35 -2.76 -8.22 -17.07
N PHE A 36 -3.09 -7.50 -18.13
CA PHE A 36 -4.47 -7.22 -18.50
C PHE A 36 -5.19 -8.49 -18.92
N VAL A 37 -6.39 -8.73 -18.38
CA VAL A 37 -7.24 -9.87 -18.74
C VAL A 37 -8.32 -9.42 -19.69
N GLU A 38 -9.16 -8.49 -19.26
CA GLU A 38 -10.28 -7.98 -20.05
C GLU A 38 -10.76 -6.61 -19.54
N SER A 39 -11.53 -5.92 -20.38
CA SER A 39 -12.28 -4.72 -19.99
C SER A 39 -13.72 -5.15 -19.71
N TYR A 40 -14.13 -5.01 -18.46
CA TYR A 40 -15.50 -5.30 -18.04
C TYR A 40 -16.45 -4.14 -18.39
N SER A 41 -15.95 -2.90 -18.22
CA SER A 41 -16.64 -1.68 -18.63
C SER A 41 -15.62 -0.60 -19.03
N PRO A 42 -16.05 0.55 -19.58
CA PRO A 42 -15.13 1.66 -19.87
C PRO A 42 -14.37 2.18 -18.65
N ALA A 43 -14.85 1.93 -17.42
CA ALA A 43 -14.23 2.36 -16.18
C ALA A 43 -13.67 1.21 -15.33
N GLU A 44 -13.90 -0.05 -15.71
CA GLU A 44 -13.51 -1.22 -14.94
C GLU A 44 -12.77 -2.23 -15.82
N VAL A 45 -11.61 -2.68 -15.32
CA VAL A 45 -10.76 -3.65 -15.99
C VAL A 45 -10.41 -4.77 -15.03
N THR A 46 -10.34 -5.98 -15.59
CA THR A 46 -9.90 -7.17 -14.87
C THR A 46 -8.41 -7.35 -15.11
N ILE A 47 -7.66 -7.47 -14.01
CA ILE A 47 -6.19 -7.59 -14.04
C ILE A 47 -5.78 -8.81 -13.25
N GLN A 48 -4.90 -9.61 -13.86
CA GLN A 48 -4.21 -10.67 -13.15
C GLN A 48 -2.88 -10.11 -12.63
N ALA A 49 -2.74 -10.02 -11.31
CA ALA A 49 -1.53 -9.53 -10.68
C ALA A 49 -0.85 -10.64 -9.87
N THR A 50 0.43 -10.43 -9.59
CA THR A 50 1.26 -11.29 -8.75
C THR A 50 1.75 -10.48 -7.57
N GLY A 51 1.68 -11.06 -6.37
CA GLY A 51 2.13 -10.44 -5.13
C GLY A 51 3.32 -11.16 -4.49
N LEU A 52 4.15 -10.40 -3.78
CA LEU A 52 5.25 -10.89 -2.97
C LEU A 52 5.07 -10.47 -1.52
N GLY A 53 5.22 -11.42 -0.59
CA GLY A 53 5.08 -11.13 0.83
C GLY A 53 5.79 -12.12 1.74
N LYS A 54 5.98 -11.73 3.00
CA LYS A 54 6.51 -12.63 4.04
C LYS A 54 5.53 -13.76 4.39
N ASP A 55 4.24 -13.51 4.21
CA ASP A 55 3.10 -14.39 4.46
C ASP A 55 2.02 -14.16 3.38
N ASP A 56 0.97 -14.98 3.37
CA ASP A 56 -0.13 -14.88 2.39
C ASP A 56 -0.79 -13.49 2.42
N LYS A 57 -1.01 -12.94 3.63
CA LYS A 57 -1.67 -11.65 3.79
C LYS A 57 -0.85 -10.53 3.15
N ALA A 58 0.45 -10.47 3.44
CA ALA A 58 1.36 -9.49 2.86
C ALA A 58 1.46 -9.65 1.34
N ALA A 59 1.46 -10.88 0.85
CA ALA A 59 1.51 -11.15 -0.59
C ALA A 59 0.21 -10.70 -1.29
N ILE A 60 -0.97 -10.89 -0.68
CA ILE A 60 -2.25 -10.39 -1.20
C ILE A 60 -2.25 -8.86 -1.24
N ILE A 61 -1.76 -8.21 -0.19
CA ILE A 61 -1.65 -6.74 -0.17
C ILE A 61 -0.75 -6.24 -1.31
N ASP A 62 0.40 -6.89 -1.53
CA ASP A 62 1.30 -6.56 -2.63
C ASP A 62 0.70 -6.85 -4.01
N LEU A 63 -0.09 -7.91 -4.14
CA LEU A 63 -0.83 -8.26 -5.36
C LEU A 63 -1.79 -7.13 -5.73
N ARG A 64 -2.57 -6.63 -4.76
CA ARG A 64 -3.50 -5.50 -4.95
C ARG A 64 -2.76 -4.23 -5.39
N LYS A 65 -1.65 -3.90 -4.72
CA LYS A 65 -0.79 -2.76 -5.08
C LYS A 65 -0.23 -2.89 -6.50
N SER A 66 0.21 -4.09 -6.87
CA SER A 66 0.75 -4.38 -8.21
C SER A 66 -0.32 -4.25 -9.30
N ALA A 67 -1.55 -4.71 -9.03
CA ALA A 67 -2.67 -4.54 -9.94
C ALA A 67 -2.97 -3.06 -10.22
N ILE A 68 -3.03 -2.23 -9.18
CA ILE A 68 -3.28 -0.78 -9.36
C ILE A 68 -2.10 -0.11 -10.06
N ASN A 69 -0.87 -0.43 -9.66
CA ASN A 69 0.32 0.15 -10.29
C ASN A 69 0.40 -0.18 -11.79
N PHE A 70 -0.14 -1.32 -12.21
CA PHE A 70 -0.25 -1.65 -13.62
C PHE A 70 -1.14 -0.67 -14.39
N VAL A 71 -2.33 -0.34 -13.86
CA VAL A 71 -3.21 0.69 -14.44
C VAL A 71 -2.54 2.06 -14.44
N LEU A 72 -1.81 2.39 -13.37
CA LEU A 72 -1.19 3.70 -13.24
C LEU A 72 0.00 3.90 -14.17
N ALA A 73 0.86 2.89 -14.34
CA ALA A 73 2.20 3.11 -14.90
C ALA A 73 2.75 2.06 -15.87
N LEU A 74 2.25 0.82 -15.87
CA LEU A 74 2.87 -0.30 -16.61
C LEU A 74 2.01 -0.87 -17.76
N GLY A 75 0.71 -0.57 -17.77
CA GLY A 75 -0.22 -1.06 -18.80
C GLY A 75 -0.01 -0.42 -20.18
N THR A 76 -0.81 -0.85 -21.15
CA THR A 76 -0.76 -0.34 -22.53
C THR A 76 -1.17 1.13 -22.63
N ASP A 77 -2.13 1.56 -21.80
CA ASP A 77 -2.57 2.94 -21.67
C ASP A 77 -2.55 3.37 -20.19
N PRO A 78 -1.37 3.77 -19.66
CA PRO A 78 -1.22 4.10 -18.25
C PRO A 78 -1.82 5.46 -17.93
N VAL A 79 -2.51 5.57 -16.80
CA VAL A 79 -3.07 6.86 -16.32
C VAL A 79 -1.97 7.92 -16.14
N LEU A 80 -0.79 7.51 -15.65
CA LEU A 80 0.38 8.36 -15.54
C LEU A 80 1.21 8.23 -16.82
N ASN A 81 0.76 8.88 -17.90
CA ASN A 81 1.41 8.80 -19.22
C ASN A 81 2.53 9.83 -19.43
N THR A 82 2.62 10.89 -18.62
CA THR A 82 3.68 11.91 -18.72
C THR A 82 4.73 11.78 -17.60
N PRO A 83 6.01 12.13 -17.87
CA PRO A 83 7.03 12.16 -16.83
C PRO A 83 6.69 13.12 -15.67
N ALA A 84 6.03 14.25 -15.98
CA ALA A 84 5.59 15.20 -14.97
C ALA A 84 4.54 14.59 -14.03
N ALA A 85 3.54 13.89 -14.57
CA ALA A 85 2.53 13.21 -13.75
C ALA A 85 3.14 12.13 -12.85
N LYS A 86 4.10 11.35 -13.36
CA LYS A 86 4.83 10.34 -12.58
C LYS A 86 5.60 10.99 -11.41
N ALA A 87 6.33 12.07 -11.68
CA ALA A 87 7.08 12.79 -10.66
C ALA A 87 6.17 13.44 -9.59
N SER A 88 5.01 13.98 -9.99
CA SER A 88 4.03 14.50 -9.03
C SER A 88 3.40 13.39 -8.18
N PHE A 89 3.15 12.22 -8.77
CA PHE A 89 2.61 11.07 -8.06
C PHE A 89 3.60 10.49 -7.05
N ASP A 90 4.91 10.55 -7.32
CA ASP A 90 5.94 10.04 -6.39
C ASP A 90 5.87 10.68 -5.00
N GLY A 91 5.42 11.94 -4.91
CA GLY A 91 5.22 12.63 -3.62
C GLY A 91 4.08 12.09 -2.77
N ILE A 92 3.09 11.43 -3.39
CA ILE A 92 1.92 10.85 -2.72
C ILE A 92 1.91 9.32 -2.75
N ALA A 93 2.86 8.69 -3.46
CA ALA A 93 2.85 7.26 -3.74
C ALA A 93 2.80 6.39 -2.46
N GLU A 94 3.51 6.79 -1.40
CA GLU A 94 3.51 6.06 -0.13
C GLU A 94 2.15 6.06 0.57
N GLU A 95 1.43 7.19 0.52
CA GLU A 95 0.08 7.30 1.07
C GLU A 95 -0.95 6.61 0.16
N PHE A 96 -0.81 6.78 -1.15
CA PHE A 96 -1.70 6.20 -2.15
C PHE A 96 -1.69 4.67 -2.09
N PHE A 97 -0.51 4.05 -1.99
CA PHE A 97 -0.36 2.61 -1.90
C PHE A 97 -0.54 2.04 -0.48
N ASP A 98 -1.02 2.82 0.47
CA ASP A 98 -1.46 2.26 1.75
C ASP A 98 -2.58 1.23 1.54
N GLU A 99 -2.58 0.15 2.33
CA GLU A 99 -3.54 -0.97 2.19
C GLU A 99 -5.01 -0.47 2.18
N TYR A 100 -5.33 0.47 3.06
CA TYR A 100 -6.70 1.00 3.19
C TYR A 100 -7.10 1.88 2.01
N ASN A 101 -6.14 2.50 1.34
CA ASN A 101 -6.39 3.35 0.17
C ASN A 101 -6.52 2.53 -1.11
N VAL A 102 -5.61 1.57 -1.31
CA VAL A 102 -5.61 0.64 -2.45
C VAL A 102 -6.94 -0.12 -2.54
N GLN A 103 -7.45 -0.59 -1.42
CA GLN A 103 -8.70 -1.37 -1.40
C GLN A 103 -9.92 -0.61 -1.94
N LYS A 104 -9.91 0.73 -1.89
CA LYS A 104 -11.03 1.57 -2.37
C LYS A 104 -11.20 1.51 -3.89
N TYR A 105 -10.17 1.11 -4.63
CA TYR A 105 -10.19 1.04 -6.09
C TYR A 105 -10.47 -0.37 -6.63
N ILE A 106 -10.68 -1.34 -5.74
CA ILE A 106 -10.92 -2.73 -6.10
C ILE A 106 -12.39 -3.03 -5.83
N SER A 107 -13.20 -3.11 -6.89
CA SER A 107 -14.62 -3.44 -6.78
C SER A 107 -14.86 -4.95 -6.60
N TRP A 108 -13.95 -5.78 -7.10
CA TRP A 108 -14.03 -7.23 -7.02
C TRP A 108 -12.64 -7.87 -6.97
N GLU A 109 -12.50 -8.96 -6.21
CA GLU A 109 -11.32 -9.83 -6.18
C GLU A 109 -11.75 -11.29 -6.22
N ALA A 110 -10.92 -12.16 -6.81
CA ALA A 110 -11.21 -13.59 -6.87
C ALA A 110 -11.09 -14.24 -5.48
N ASP A 111 -12.02 -15.14 -5.14
CA ASP A 111 -12.04 -15.85 -3.85
C ASP A 111 -10.82 -16.75 -3.61
N LYS A 112 -10.13 -17.13 -4.69
CA LYS A 112 -9.00 -18.05 -4.66
C LYS A 112 -7.82 -17.51 -5.45
N VAL A 113 -6.65 -17.64 -4.85
CA VAL A 113 -5.36 -17.42 -5.50
C VAL A 113 -5.11 -18.53 -6.53
N ALA A 114 -4.71 -18.15 -7.75
CA ALA A 114 -4.47 -19.10 -8.83
C ALA A 114 -3.24 -20.00 -8.60
N SER A 115 -2.18 -19.47 -7.97
CA SER A 115 -0.95 -20.20 -7.66
C SER A 115 -0.26 -19.58 -6.44
N SER A 116 0.33 -20.39 -5.56
CA SER A 116 1.15 -19.91 -4.44
C SER A 116 2.43 -20.74 -4.36
N VAL A 117 3.57 -20.06 -4.34
CA VAL A 117 4.90 -20.68 -4.35
C VAL A 117 5.81 -19.98 -3.34
N LYS A 118 6.53 -20.77 -2.53
CA LYS A 118 7.57 -20.23 -1.65
C LYS A 118 8.71 -19.66 -2.50
N THR A 119 9.13 -18.44 -2.20
CA THR A 119 10.18 -17.73 -2.95
C THR A 119 11.15 -17.00 -2.03
N LYS A 120 12.20 -16.43 -2.61
CA LYS A 120 13.06 -15.45 -1.96
C LYS A 120 12.55 -14.05 -2.29
N LEU A 121 12.32 -13.25 -1.25
CA LEU A 121 11.98 -11.85 -1.39
C LEU A 121 13.21 -11.05 -1.86
N PRO A 122 13.02 -9.81 -2.38
CA PRO A 122 14.14 -8.95 -2.80
C PRO A 122 15.19 -8.69 -1.71
N ASN A 123 14.79 -8.80 -0.43
CA ASN A 123 15.67 -8.67 0.73
C ASN A 123 16.42 -9.98 1.10
N GLY A 124 16.34 -11.03 0.27
CA GLY A 124 16.98 -12.33 0.48
C GLY A 124 16.28 -13.26 1.50
N LYS A 125 15.24 -12.77 2.19
CA LYS A 125 14.48 -13.58 3.15
C LYS A 125 13.53 -14.54 2.44
N ASN A 126 13.11 -15.58 3.14
CA ASN A 126 12.05 -16.44 2.67
C ASN A 126 10.73 -15.66 2.67
N GLY A 127 9.93 -15.89 1.64
CA GLY A 127 8.57 -15.37 1.53
C GLY A 127 7.77 -16.21 0.56
N MET A 128 6.68 -15.65 0.07
CA MET A 128 5.75 -16.32 -0.83
C MET A 128 5.43 -15.41 -2.00
N LYS A 129 5.24 -16.05 -3.15
CA LYS A 129 4.78 -15.47 -4.40
C LYS A 129 3.41 -16.04 -4.68
N ILE A 130 2.44 -15.16 -4.88
CA ILE A 130 1.06 -15.51 -5.23
C ILE A 130 0.62 -14.82 -6.50
#